data_AF-A0A9Q0I9S2-F1
#
_entry.id   AF-A0A9Q0I9S2-F1
#
_cell.length_a   1.000
_cell.length_b   1.000
_cell.length_c   1.000
_cell.angle_alpha   90.00
_cell.angle_beta   90.00
_cell.angle_gamma   90.00
#
_symmetry.space_group_name_H-M   'P 1'
#
loop_
_entity.id
_entity.type
_entity.pdbx_description
1 polymer ?
#
loop_
_entity_poly.entity_id
_entity_poly.type
_entity_poly.pdbx_seq_one_letter_code
_entity_poly.pdbx_strand_id
1 'polypeptide(L)'
;MSEYMRLDDESSVVTFLGSMSEYMRLDDESSVVTFLGSMSEYMRLDDDESGVVRSSVPCRVHAFGLESSVVTFLGSMSEYMRLDDDESGVVTFLGSMSEYMRLDYESSVVTFLGSMSEYMRLDDESGVVMAVVV
;
A
#
# COMPACT_ATOMS: atom_id res chain seq x y z
N MET A 1 -15.12 17.28 9.74
CA MET A 1 -14.89 16.63 11.05
C MET A 1 -13.71 15.77 10.77
N SER A 2 -12.57 16.16 11.32
CA SER A 2 -11.31 15.65 10.84
C SER A 2 -11.03 14.30 11.49
N GLU A 3 -11.16 13.22 10.71
CA GLU A 3 -11.04 11.85 11.17
C GLU A 3 -9.58 11.39 11.02
N TYR A 4 -8.87 11.52 12.13
CA TYR A 4 -7.50 11.11 12.27
C TYR A 4 -7.43 9.83 13.12
N MET A 5 -6.89 8.75 12.56
CA MET A 5 -6.67 7.49 13.30
C MET A 5 -5.19 7.23 13.51
N ARG A 6 -4.80 6.91 14.74
CA ARG A 6 -3.49 6.38 15.13
C ARG A 6 -3.69 5.10 15.93
N LEU A 7 -2.98 4.04 15.56
CA LEU A 7 -2.77 2.86 16.39
C LEU A 7 -1.26 2.67 16.58
N ASP A 8 -0.93 2.13 17.75
CA ASP A 8 0.43 1.90 18.26
C ASP A 8 0.29 0.74 19.26
N ASP A 9 0.28 -0.48 18.71
CA ASP A 9 0.10 -1.75 19.40
C ASP A 9 1.11 -2.78 18.86
N GLU A 10 1.36 -3.87 19.60
CA GLU A 10 2.23 -4.96 19.09
C GLU A 10 1.67 -5.56 17.78
N SER A 11 0.35 -5.61 17.64
CA SER A 11 -0.27 -5.96 16.35
C SER A 11 -1.70 -5.44 16.23
N SER A 12 -2.01 -4.79 15.10
CA SER A 12 -3.38 -4.37 14.78
C SER A 12 -3.93 -5.04 13.54
N VAL A 13 -5.21 -5.43 13.63
CA VAL A 13 -6.02 -5.77 12.45
C VAL A 13 -7.09 -4.71 12.28
N VAL A 14 -6.95 -3.88 11.26
CA VAL A 14 -7.84 -2.76 10.98
C VAL A 14 -8.64 -3.04 9.72
N THR A 15 -9.97 -3.07 9.83
CA THR A 15 -10.86 -3.23 8.68
C THR A 15 -11.82 -2.06 8.57
N PHE A 16 -11.76 -1.35 7.44
CA PHE A 16 -12.70 -0.29 7.09
C PHE A 16 -13.73 -0.79 6.10
N LEU A 17 -15.01 -0.68 6.49
CA LEU A 17 -16.16 -0.99 5.65
C LEU A 17 -16.84 0.29 5.11
N GLY A 18 -16.16 1.43 5.18
CA GLY A 18 -16.72 2.75 4.89
C GLY A 18 -15.68 3.74 4.37
N SER A 19 -16.10 4.98 4.21
CA SER A 19 -15.24 6.05 3.70
C SER A 19 -14.41 6.67 4.83
N MET A 20 -13.08 6.69 4.69
CA MET A 20 -12.19 7.44 5.58
C MET A 20 -11.63 8.65 4.82
N SER A 21 -11.91 9.85 5.32
CA SER A 21 -11.75 11.06 4.49
C SER A 21 -10.40 11.75 4.62
N GLU A 22 -9.60 11.44 5.65
CA GLU A 22 -8.41 12.24 5.94
C GLU A 22 -7.13 11.42 6.19
N TYR A 23 -6.88 10.95 7.41
CA TYR A 23 -5.54 10.46 7.73
C TYR A 23 -5.53 9.24 8.65
N MET A 24 -4.75 8.23 8.25
CA MET A 24 -4.40 7.07 9.06
C MET A 24 -2.90 7.00 9.31
N ARG A 25 -2.51 6.67 10.54
CA ARG A 25 -1.18 6.13 10.84
C ARG A 25 -1.28 4.86 11.69
N LEU A 26 -0.55 3.84 11.29
CA LEU A 26 -0.31 2.64 12.08
C LEU A 26 1.19 2.58 12.36
N ASP A 27 1.53 2.25 13.60
CA ASP A 27 2.88 2.24 14.17
C ASP A 27 3.00 0.97 15.02
N ASP A 28 2.93 -0.20 14.39
CA ASP A 28 2.82 -1.50 15.07
C ASP A 28 4.01 -2.42 14.74
N GLU A 29 4.26 -3.52 15.48
CA GLU A 29 5.23 -4.52 15.00
C GLU A 29 4.67 -5.30 13.81
N SER A 30 3.36 -5.59 13.80
CA SER A 30 2.69 -6.20 12.64
C SER A 30 1.26 -5.71 12.46
N SER A 31 0.95 -5.20 11.26
CA SER A 31 -0.39 -4.69 10.95
C SER A 31 -1.06 -5.35 9.73
N VAL A 32 -2.36 -5.56 9.82
CA VAL A 32 -3.20 -6.02 8.70
C VAL A 32 -4.32 -5.02 8.49
N VAL A 33 -4.28 -4.34 7.36
CA VAL A 33 -5.12 -3.20 7.05
C VAL A 33 -5.97 -3.52 5.82
N THR A 34 -7.28 -3.59 5.99
CA THR A 34 -8.20 -3.90 4.89
C THR A 34 -9.25 -2.80 4.73
N PHE A 35 -9.24 -2.13 3.60
CA PHE A 35 -10.20 -1.12 3.16
C PHE A 35 -11.15 -1.68 2.10
N LEU A 36 -12.39 -1.95 2.52
CA LEU A 36 -13.56 -2.16 1.67
C LEU A 36 -14.42 -0.88 1.62
N GLY A 37 -13.81 0.24 1.25
CA GLY A 37 -14.45 1.55 1.18
C GLY A 37 -13.53 2.62 0.58
N SER A 38 -13.97 3.88 0.56
CA SER A 38 -13.19 4.96 -0.04
C SER A 38 -12.24 5.61 0.97
N MET A 39 -10.94 5.56 0.72
CA MET A 39 -9.99 6.39 1.47
C MET A 39 -9.54 7.55 0.59
N SER A 40 -9.75 8.79 1.03
CA SER A 40 -9.67 9.96 0.14
C SER A 40 -8.36 10.74 0.19
N GLU A 41 -7.55 10.59 1.25
CA GLU A 41 -6.40 11.47 1.44
C GLU A 41 -5.10 10.71 1.71
N TYR A 42 -4.90 10.16 2.92
CA TYR A 42 -3.57 9.65 3.27
C TYR A 42 -3.53 8.51 4.29
N MET A 43 -2.72 7.50 3.99
CA MET A 43 -2.37 6.40 4.87
C MET A 43 -0.85 6.33 5.06
N ARG A 44 -0.43 6.17 6.31
CA ARG A 44 0.94 5.82 6.67
C ARG A 44 0.97 4.56 7.52
N LEU A 45 1.82 3.64 7.14
CA LEU A 45 2.13 2.42 7.88
C LEU A 45 3.62 2.51 8.19
N ASP A 46 3.95 2.57 9.47
CA ASP A 46 5.30 2.36 9.95
C ASP A 46 5.19 1.03 10.73
N ASP A 47 5.41 -0.15 10.13
CA ASP A 47 5.46 -1.38 10.93
C ASP A 47 6.85 -2.03 10.84
N ASP A 48 7.26 -2.74 11.88
CA ASP A 48 8.62 -3.32 11.98
C ASP A 48 8.74 -4.70 11.29
N GLU A 49 7.76 -5.60 11.43
CA GLU A 49 7.86 -6.97 10.88
C GLU A 49 7.01 -7.19 9.62
N SER A 50 5.70 -6.91 9.66
CA SER A 50 4.83 -7.29 8.54
C SER A 50 3.53 -6.50 8.40
N GLY A 51 3.27 -6.05 7.16
CA GLY A 51 2.12 -5.22 6.79
C GLY A 51 1.29 -5.82 5.64
N VAL A 52 -0.03 -5.97 5.81
CA VAL A 52 -0.94 -6.35 4.71
C VAL A 52 -1.94 -5.25 4.40
N VAL A 53 -1.85 -4.59 3.24
CA VAL A 53 -2.83 -3.55 2.85
C VAL A 53 -3.74 -4.06 1.76
N ARG A 54 -5.05 -3.94 1.96
CA ARG A 54 -6.05 -4.10 0.91
C ARG A 54 -6.82 -2.80 0.72
N SER A 55 -6.84 -2.21 -0.47
CA SER A 55 -7.66 -1.02 -0.72
C SER A 55 -8.36 -1.10 -2.07
N SER A 56 -9.54 -0.47 -2.17
CA SER A 56 -10.39 -0.46 -3.38
C SER A 56 -10.38 0.88 -4.17
N VAL A 57 -9.74 1.94 -3.65
CA VAL A 57 -10.08 3.35 -3.97
C VAL A 57 -8.84 4.28 -3.83
N PRO A 58 -8.77 5.48 -4.46
CA PRO A 58 -7.51 6.20 -4.57
C PRO A 58 -7.15 6.95 -3.29
N CYS A 59 -6.07 6.51 -2.65
CA CYS A 59 -5.48 7.15 -1.48
C CYS A 59 -3.97 7.32 -1.72
N ARG A 60 -3.31 8.24 -1.01
CA ARG A 60 -1.86 8.19 -0.88
C ARG A 60 -1.48 7.16 0.17
N VAL A 61 -0.68 6.17 -0.21
CA VAL A 61 -0.20 5.15 0.73
C VAL A 61 1.30 5.27 0.87
N HIS A 62 1.74 5.38 2.12
CA HIS A 62 3.13 5.31 2.53
C HIS A 62 3.32 4.14 3.48
N ALA A 63 4.15 3.17 3.13
CA ALA A 63 4.60 2.14 4.06
C ALA A 63 6.12 2.25 4.24
N PHE A 64 6.59 2.13 5.48
CA PHE A 64 7.99 2.20 5.85
C PHE A 64 8.34 1.11 6.86
N GLY A 65 9.54 0.55 6.72
CA GLY A 65 10.22 -0.22 7.78
C GLY A 65 9.82 -1.69 7.90
N LEU A 66 9.09 -2.24 6.92
CA LEU A 66 8.61 -3.62 7.01
C LEU A 66 9.73 -4.59 6.61
N GLU A 67 10.03 -5.59 7.44
CA GLU A 67 10.84 -6.75 7.00
C GLU A 67 10.13 -7.51 5.86
N SER A 68 8.81 -7.67 5.94
CA SER A 68 8.02 -8.32 4.88
C SER A 68 6.65 -7.70 4.70
N SER A 69 6.33 -7.20 3.51
CA SER A 69 5.00 -6.63 3.24
C SER A 69 4.24 -7.33 2.10
N VAL A 70 2.91 -7.40 2.25
CA VAL A 70 2.02 -7.90 1.20
C VAL A 70 0.93 -6.88 0.93
N VAL A 71 1.09 -6.13 -0.15
CA VAL A 71 0.22 -5.01 -0.45
C VAL A 71 -0.64 -5.37 -1.66
N THR A 72 -1.95 -5.50 -1.46
CA THR A 72 -2.91 -5.89 -2.50
C THR A 72 -3.93 -4.78 -2.76
N PHE A 73 -3.77 -4.06 -3.86
CA PHE A 73 -4.75 -3.07 -4.28
C PHE A 73 -5.75 -3.68 -5.26
N LEU A 74 -7.02 -3.37 -5.04
CA LEU A 74 -8.10 -3.57 -6.00
C LEU A 74 -8.62 -2.19 -6.41
N GLY A 75 -9.10 -2.02 -7.64
CA GLY A 75 -9.72 -0.77 -8.08
C GLY A 75 -8.74 0.32 -8.55
N SER A 76 -9.22 1.56 -8.55
CA SER A 76 -8.53 2.68 -9.19
C SER A 76 -7.73 3.49 -8.17
N MET A 77 -6.42 3.62 -8.39
CA MET A 77 -5.56 4.52 -7.64
C MET A 77 -5.27 5.77 -8.48
N SER A 78 -5.48 6.95 -7.90
CA SER A 78 -5.44 8.22 -8.62
C SER A 78 -4.30 9.13 -8.20
N GLU A 79 -3.59 8.80 -7.11
CA GLU A 79 -2.56 9.68 -6.56
C GLU A 79 -1.19 8.97 -6.43
N TYR A 80 -0.77 8.64 -5.23
CA TYR A 80 0.63 8.32 -4.99
C TYR A 80 0.81 7.12 -4.07
N MET A 81 1.65 6.17 -4.47
CA MET A 81 2.10 5.08 -3.61
C MET A 81 3.60 5.14 -3.41
N ARG A 82 4.03 5.02 -2.16
CA ARG A 82 5.41 4.71 -1.81
C ARG A 82 5.44 3.60 -0.79
N LEU A 83 6.14 2.54 -1.13
CA LEU A 83 6.47 1.47 -0.21
C LEU A 83 8.00 1.41 -0.18
N ASP A 84 8.57 1.72 0.98
CA ASP A 84 10.01 1.62 1.24
C ASP A 84 10.20 0.61 2.38
N ASP A 85 10.59 -0.62 2.04
CA ASP A 85 10.69 -1.74 2.99
C ASP A 85 12.08 -2.38 2.88
N ASP A 86 12.57 -2.95 3.98
CA ASP A 86 13.99 -3.27 4.11
C ASP A 86 14.38 -4.63 3.50
N GLU A 87 13.53 -5.66 3.53
CA GLU A 87 13.91 -7.00 3.02
C GLU A 87 13.04 -7.49 1.85
N SER A 88 11.72 -7.62 2.03
CA SER A 88 10.89 -8.24 0.99
C SER A 88 9.46 -7.72 0.86
N GLY A 89 8.97 -7.72 -0.38
CA GLY A 89 7.66 -7.15 -0.71
C GLY A 89 6.91 -7.92 -1.77
N VAL A 90 5.62 -8.15 -1.56
CA VAL A 90 4.71 -8.60 -2.60
C VAL A 90 3.66 -7.54 -2.84
N VAL A 91 3.73 -6.89 -3.99
CA VAL A 91 2.77 -5.86 -4.38
C VAL A 91 1.91 -6.40 -5.52
N THR A 92 0.61 -6.51 -5.27
CA THR A 92 -0.38 -6.92 -6.28
C THR A 92 -1.34 -5.77 -6.52
N PHE A 93 -1.45 -5.34 -7.77
CA PHE A 93 -2.35 -4.27 -8.18
C PHE A 93 -3.36 -4.80 -9.21
N LEU A 94 -4.64 -4.76 -8.88
CA LEU A 94 -5.75 -5.12 -9.76
C LEU A 94 -6.61 -3.90 -10.05
N GLY A 95 -6.34 -3.18 -11.15
CA GLY A 95 -7.16 -2.05 -11.58
C GLY A 95 -6.39 -0.98 -12.34
N SER A 96 -6.75 0.29 -12.17
CA SER A 96 -6.13 1.40 -12.92
C SER A 96 -5.31 2.30 -12.00
N MET A 97 -4.04 2.54 -12.32
CA MET A 97 -3.19 3.49 -11.61
C MET A 97 -2.94 4.74 -12.46
N SER A 98 -3.30 5.92 -11.95
CA SER A 98 -3.31 7.15 -12.75
C SER A 98 -2.04 7.98 -12.62
N GLU A 99 -1.35 7.95 -11.47
CA GLU A 99 -0.24 8.86 -11.17
C GLU A 99 1.08 8.10 -10.90
N TYR A 100 1.46 7.86 -9.64
CA TYR A 100 2.85 7.44 -9.35
C TYR A 100 2.96 6.32 -8.32
N MET A 101 3.79 5.31 -8.63
CA MET A 101 4.19 4.26 -7.69
C MET A 101 5.72 4.25 -7.53
N ARG A 102 6.21 4.22 -6.29
CA ARG A 102 7.59 3.85 -5.97
C ARG A 102 7.61 2.69 -5.00
N LEU A 103 8.35 1.66 -5.37
CA LEU A 103 8.66 0.50 -4.54
C LEU A 103 10.18 0.45 -4.37
N ASP A 104 10.63 0.26 -3.14
CA ASP A 104 12.03 0.18 -2.74
C ASP A 104 12.11 -1.03 -1.78
N TYR A 105 12.62 -2.16 -2.29
CA TYR A 105 12.74 -3.43 -1.56
C TYR A 105 14.07 -4.10 -1.92
N GLU A 106 14.72 -4.81 -0.99
CA GLU A 106 15.82 -5.69 -1.41
C GLU A 106 15.33 -6.79 -2.38
N SER A 107 14.16 -7.39 -2.11
CA SER A 107 13.52 -8.35 -3.02
C SER A 107 12.01 -8.15 -3.15
N SER A 108 11.52 -7.84 -4.36
CA SER A 108 10.09 -7.63 -4.59
C SER A 108 9.47 -8.57 -5.64
N VAL A 109 8.19 -8.85 -5.48
CA VAL A 109 7.33 -9.40 -6.54
C VAL A 109 6.19 -8.42 -6.79
N VAL A 110 6.21 -7.79 -7.96
CA VAL A 110 5.21 -6.80 -8.35
C VAL A 110 4.35 -7.38 -9.45
N THR A 111 3.07 -7.60 -9.16
CA THR A 111 2.08 -8.04 -10.14
C THR A 111 1.12 -6.90 -10.44
N PHE A 112 1.08 -6.44 -11.68
CA PHE A 112 0.16 -5.41 -12.14
C PHE A 112 -0.82 -5.99 -13.14
N LEU A 113 -2.11 -5.90 -12.85
CA LEU A 113 -3.19 -6.37 -13.71
C LEU A 113 -4.19 -5.23 -13.96
N GLY A 114 -3.98 -4.50 -15.06
CA GLY A 114 -4.84 -3.39 -15.48
C GLY A 114 -4.07 -2.28 -16.21
N SER A 115 -4.42 -1.01 -16.00
CA SER A 115 -3.89 0.11 -16.79
C SER A 115 -3.08 1.10 -15.95
N MET A 116 -1.84 1.37 -16.33
CA MET A 116 -0.99 2.39 -15.69
C MET A 116 -0.82 3.59 -16.61
N SER A 117 -1.12 4.80 -16.12
CA SER A 117 -1.17 6.00 -16.94
C SER A 117 0.14 6.81 -16.94
N GLU A 118 0.90 6.79 -15.84
CA GLU A 118 2.02 7.72 -15.67
C GLU A 118 3.35 7.02 -15.40
N TYR A 119 3.66 6.60 -14.16
CA TYR A 119 5.02 6.13 -13.85
C TYR A 119 5.14 5.17 -12.66
N MET A 120 5.91 4.08 -12.86
CA MET A 120 6.35 3.16 -11.81
C MET A 120 7.87 3.24 -11.66
N ARG A 121 8.33 3.33 -10.41
CA ARG A 121 9.72 3.16 -10.03
C ARG A 121 9.86 1.96 -9.12
N LEU A 122 10.77 1.07 -9.48
CA LEU A 122 11.16 -0.09 -8.69
C LEU A 122 12.64 0.05 -8.45
N ASP A 123 13.02 0.31 -7.22
CA ASP A 123 14.40 0.38 -6.76
C ASP A 123 14.68 -0.93 -6.00
N ASP A 124 14.70 -2.07 -6.69
CA ASP A 124 14.95 -3.37 -6.06
C ASP A 124 16.32 -3.96 -6.42
N GLU A 125 16.98 -4.64 -5.48
CA GLU A 125 18.19 -5.43 -5.78
C GLU A 125 17.85 -6.68 -6.60
N SER A 126 16.71 -7.32 -6.28
CA SER A 126 16.21 -8.51 -6.98
C SER A 126 14.69 -8.53 -7.05
N GLY A 127 14.11 -7.99 -8.12
CA GLY A 127 12.66 -7.92 -8.32
C GLY A 127 12.14 -8.74 -9.50
N VAL A 128 10.92 -9.29 -9.37
CA VAL A 128 10.14 -9.82 -10.51
C VAL A 128 8.92 -8.96 -10.74
N VAL A 129 8.85 -8.36 -11.93
CA VAL A 129 7.72 -7.53 -12.35
C VAL A 129 6.90 -8.27 -13.39
N MET A 130 5.65 -8.56 -13.06
CA MET A 130 4.68 -9.15 -13.97
C MET A 130 3.57 -8.14 -14.24
N ALA A 131 3.71 -7.39 -15.33
CA ALA A 131 2.69 -6.45 -15.78
C ALA A 131 1.86 -7.07 -16.92
N VAL A 132 0.57 -7.26 -16.66
CA VAL A 132 -0.44 -7.60 -17.66
C VAL A 132 -1.30 -6.36 -17.86
N VAL A 133 -0.99 -5.62 -18.93
CA VAL A 133 -1.79 -4.47 -19.36
C VAL A 133 -2.95 -4.98 -20.21
N VAL A 134 -4.19 -4.77 -19.76
CA VAL A 134 -5.42 -5.19 -20.46
C VAL A 134 -6.06 -3.99 -21.15
#